data_AF-A0A0R3WRU0-F1
#
_entry.id   AF-A0A0R3WRU0-F1
#
_cell.length_a   1.000
_cell.length_b   1.000
_cell.length_c   1.000
_cell.angle_alpha   90.00
_cell.angle_beta   90.00
_cell.angle_gamma   90.00
#
_symmetry.space_group_name_H-M   'P 1'
#
loop_
_entity.id
_entity.type
_entity.pdbx_description
1 polymer ?
#
loop_
_entity_poly.entity_id
_entity_poly.type
_entity_poly.pdbx_seq_one_letter_code
_entity_poly.pdbx_strand_id
1 'polypeptide(L)'
;MGRGGVGVGPVGYCVRFEDVTVPGLTRLRYMTDGMLLREACLDPTLSRYSIVIVDEAHERTLNTEVLLGVVLNASKKRANSPKTLKIIVMSATINPRIFVDFLDPSRTRVVYMQGRRFPIRILTADKPSIDYVSDAASTCIQMHSEPTCPPDRGFLIFLTGEEEITRCISLIRRLYKALLESKKSSSKASTNDVTSLPPRLSVFPLFAALPQTQQLKALTFSEQGTRKVIVSTNIAETSITIPGIRYVIDCGRAKTL
;
A
#
# COMPACT_ATOMS: atom_id res chain seq x y z
N MET A 1 -18.29 3.50 -15.72
CA MET A 1 -18.73 2.34 -14.91
C MET A 1 -17.97 2.37 -13.59
N GLY A 2 -18.67 2.32 -12.45
CA GLY A 2 -18.05 2.08 -11.13
C GLY A 2 -17.80 3.31 -10.25
N ARG A 3 -18.87 3.97 -9.79
CA ARG A 3 -18.87 4.78 -8.55
C ARG A 3 -19.93 4.29 -7.55
N GLY A 4 -20.35 3.02 -7.67
CA GLY A 4 -21.21 2.37 -6.68
C GLY A 4 -20.35 1.74 -5.59
N GLY A 5 -20.94 1.48 -4.42
CA GLY A 5 -20.26 0.73 -3.36
C GLY A 5 -19.77 -0.64 -3.88
N VAL A 6 -18.66 -1.13 -3.34
CA VAL A 6 -18.24 -2.51 -3.61
C VAL A 6 -19.31 -3.44 -3.03
N GLY A 7 -19.67 -4.50 -3.76
CA GLY A 7 -20.63 -5.49 -3.28
C GLY A 7 -22.10 -5.26 -3.65
N VAL A 8 -22.45 -4.15 -4.30
CA VAL A 8 -23.80 -3.91 -4.86
C VAL A 8 -23.87 -4.06 -6.39
N GLY A 9 -22.80 -4.56 -7.00
CA GLY A 9 -22.66 -4.57 -8.46
C GLY A 9 -21.78 -5.72 -8.97
N PRO A 10 -21.18 -5.55 -10.16
CA PRO A 10 -20.39 -6.61 -10.79
C PRO A 10 -19.06 -6.89 -10.09
N VAL A 11 -18.70 -6.09 -9.07
CA VAL A 11 -17.47 -6.21 -8.28
C VAL A 11 -17.85 -6.45 -6.82
N GLY A 12 -17.29 -7.50 -6.23
CA GLY A 12 -17.43 -7.81 -4.80
C GLY A 12 -16.12 -8.29 -4.21
N TYR A 13 -16.08 -8.47 -2.89
CA TYR A 13 -14.92 -9.03 -2.19
C TYR A 13 -15.30 -10.13 -1.20
N CYS A 14 -14.34 -10.98 -0.87
CA CYS A 14 -14.47 -12.01 0.15
C CYS A 14 -13.18 -12.11 0.96
N VAL A 15 -13.28 -11.74 2.24
CA VAL A 15 -12.20 -11.85 3.22
C VAL A 15 -12.65 -12.75 4.36
N ARG A 16 -11.77 -13.02 5.32
CA ARG A 16 -12.13 -13.84 6.48
C ARG A 16 -13.29 -13.16 7.24
N PHE A 17 -14.36 -13.90 7.47
CA PHE A 17 -15.59 -13.47 8.16
C PHE A 17 -16.51 -12.52 7.38
N GLU A 18 -16.18 -12.15 6.15
CA GLU A 18 -16.99 -11.22 5.37
C GLU A 18 -17.00 -11.58 3.88
N ASP A 19 -18.18 -11.80 3.32
CA ASP A 19 -18.39 -12.05 1.88
C ASP A 19 -19.42 -11.05 1.37
N VAL A 20 -18.96 -10.06 0.59
CA VAL A 20 -19.79 -9.03 -0.01
C VAL A 20 -19.85 -9.27 -1.52
N THR A 21 -20.46 -10.39 -1.88
CA THR A 21 -20.73 -10.78 -3.27
C THR A 21 -22.20 -11.09 -3.48
N VAL A 22 -22.71 -10.77 -4.67
CA VAL A 22 -24.11 -10.98 -5.05
C VAL A 22 -24.16 -12.10 -6.10
N PRO A 23 -24.78 -13.24 -5.78
CA PRO A 23 -24.95 -14.33 -6.74
C PRO A 23 -25.60 -13.86 -8.04
N GLY A 24 -25.07 -14.30 -9.18
CA GLY A 24 -25.59 -13.92 -10.51
C GLY A 24 -25.21 -12.51 -10.99
N LEU A 25 -24.79 -11.62 -10.09
CA LEU A 25 -24.41 -10.23 -10.43
C LEU A 25 -22.90 -10.01 -10.37
N THR A 26 -22.23 -10.49 -9.32
CA THR A 26 -20.78 -10.31 -9.16
C THR A 26 -20.02 -11.14 -10.19
N ARG A 27 -19.18 -10.46 -10.99
CA ARG A 27 -18.34 -11.06 -12.05
C ARG A 27 -16.85 -10.97 -11.74
N LEU A 28 -16.42 -9.97 -10.98
CA LEU A 28 -15.07 -9.82 -10.46
C LEU A 28 -15.13 -9.91 -8.95
N ARG A 29 -14.37 -10.85 -8.38
CA ARG A 29 -14.34 -11.10 -6.94
C ARG A 29 -12.91 -10.94 -6.44
N TYR A 30 -12.69 -9.92 -5.61
CA TYR A 30 -11.45 -9.79 -4.85
C TYR A 30 -11.50 -10.74 -3.66
N MET A 31 -10.42 -11.44 -3.36
CA MET A 31 -10.39 -12.32 -2.20
C MET A 31 -8.98 -12.49 -1.68
N THR A 32 -8.85 -12.81 -0.40
CA THR A 32 -7.55 -13.24 0.14
C THR A 32 -7.24 -14.66 -0.30
N ASP A 33 -5.95 -14.98 -0.41
CA ASP A 33 -5.47 -16.31 -0.82
C ASP A 33 -6.11 -17.43 0.00
N GLY A 34 -6.21 -17.24 1.32
CA GLY A 34 -6.82 -18.20 2.23
C GLY A 34 -8.30 -18.49 1.94
N MET A 35 -9.06 -17.51 1.44
CA MET A 35 -10.46 -17.74 1.06
C MET A 35 -10.56 -18.56 -0.22
N LEU A 36 -9.70 -18.32 -1.22
CA LEU A 36 -9.68 -19.14 -2.44
C LEU A 36 -9.19 -20.57 -2.16
N LEU A 37 -8.18 -20.72 -1.31
CA LEU A 37 -7.71 -22.04 -0.86
C LEU A 37 -8.83 -22.83 -0.18
N ARG A 38 -9.62 -22.16 0.68
CA ARG A 38 -10.78 -22.79 1.33
C ARG A 38 -11.85 -23.20 0.32
N GLU A 39 -12.13 -22.37 -0.68
CA GLU A 39 -13.05 -22.75 -1.76
C GLU A 39 -12.52 -23.97 -2.54
N ALA A 40 -11.20 -24.02 -2.81
CA ALA A 40 -10.59 -25.14 -3.52
C ALA A 40 -10.65 -26.47 -2.77
N CYS A 41 -10.73 -26.45 -1.43
CA CYS A 41 -10.96 -27.66 -0.64
C CYS A 41 -12.34 -28.28 -0.92
N LEU A 42 -13.34 -27.46 -1.24
CA LEU A 42 -14.71 -27.91 -1.55
C LEU A 42 -14.91 -28.17 -3.04
N ASP A 43 -14.31 -27.34 -3.90
CA ASP A 43 -14.29 -27.50 -5.35
C ASP A 43 -12.84 -27.47 -5.87
N PRO A 44 -12.18 -28.64 -5.93
CA PRO A 44 -10.79 -28.75 -6.41
C PRO A 44 -10.59 -28.39 -7.89
N THR A 45 -11.67 -28.16 -8.64
CA THR A 45 -11.61 -27.74 -10.05
C THR A 45 -11.83 -26.23 -10.21
N LEU A 46 -12.20 -25.53 -9.13
CA LEU A 46 -12.52 -24.11 -9.15
C LEU A 46 -13.53 -23.76 -10.25
N SER A 47 -14.54 -24.61 -10.43
CA SER A 47 -15.51 -24.62 -11.54
C SER A 47 -16.27 -23.29 -11.68
N ARG A 48 -16.41 -22.53 -10.58
CA ARG A 48 -16.99 -21.19 -10.56
C ARG A 48 -16.22 -20.21 -11.44
N TYR A 49 -14.88 -20.30 -11.46
CA TYR A 49 -13.99 -19.34 -12.10
C TYR A 49 -13.55 -19.80 -13.49
N SER A 50 -13.42 -18.83 -14.42
CA SER A 50 -12.76 -19.03 -15.72
C SER A 50 -11.33 -18.50 -15.74
N ILE A 51 -11.03 -17.51 -14.89
CA ILE A 51 -9.74 -16.86 -14.75
C ILE A 51 -9.48 -16.69 -13.26
N VAL A 52 -8.27 -17.01 -12.81
CA VAL A 52 -7.74 -16.64 -11.50
C VAL A 52 -6.54 -15.73 -11.71
N ILE A 53 -6.55 -14.59 -11.04
CA ILE A 53 -5.42 -13.65 -11.01
C ILE A 53 -4.80 -13.77 -9.61
N VAL A 54 -3.54 -14.18 -9.56
CA VAL A 54 -2.73 -14.16 -8.35
C VAL A 54 -1.92 -12.87 -8.39
N ASP A 55 -2.29 -11.92 -7.55
CA ASP A 55 -1.61 -10.61 -7.45
C ASP A 55 -0.51 -10.65 -6.40
N GLU A 56 0.42 -9.70 -6.49
CA GLU A 56 1.55 -9.56 -5.56
C GLU A 56 2.34 -10.84 -5.29
N ALA A 57 2.50 -11.68 -6.32
CA ALA A 57 3.19 -12.96 -6.19
C ALA A 57 4.66 -12.85 -5.74
N HIS A 58 5.22 -11.63 -5.79
CA HIS A 58 6.57 -11.32 -5.31
C HIS A 58 6.71 -11.34 -3.78
N GLU A 59 5.61 -11.25 -3.01
CA GLU A 59 5.65 -11.37 -1.55
C GLU A 59 5.95 -12.80 -1.09
N ARG A 60 5.78 -13.80 -1.97
CA ARG A 60 6.10 -15.22 -1.73
C ARG A 60 5.56 -15.77 -0.41
N THR A 61 4.33 -15.38 -0.05
CA THR A 61 3.69 -15.90 1.16
C THR A 61 3.40 -17.40 1.02
N LEU A 62 3.36 -18.13 2.14
CA LEU A 62 3.03 -19.56 2.13
C LEU A 62 1.69 -19.84 1.43
N ASN A 63 0.68 -19.02 1.70
CA ASN A 63 -0.64 -19.18 1.10
C ASN A 63 -0.58 -18.99 -0.42
N THR A 64 0.17 -17.99 -0.90
CA THR A 64 0.34 -17.73 -2.34
C THR A 64 1.05 -18.90 -3.03
N GLU A 65 2.10 -19.45 -2.43
CA GLU A 65 2.85 -20.59 -2.99
C GLU A 65 1.97 -21.86 -3.07
N VAL A 66 1.19 -22.15 -2.02
CA VAL A 66 0.22 -23.26 -2.02
C VAL A 66 -0.88 -23.01 -3.05
N LEU A 67 -1.40 -21.78 -3.12
CA LEU A 67 -2.47 -21.39 -4.04
C LEU A 67 -2.04 -21.57 -5.49
N LEU A 68 -0.82 -21.17 -5.86
CA LEU A 68 -0.28 -21.38 -7.21
C LEU A 68 -0.29 -22.86 -7.60
N GLY A 69 0.10 -23.76 -6.68
CA GLY A 69 0.00 -25.21 -6.91
C GLY A 69 -1.42 -25.70 -7.10
N VAL A 70 -2.34 -25.27 -6.23
CA VAL A 70 -3.77 -25.63 -6.30
C VAL A 70 -4.41 -25.17 -7.62
N VAL A 71 -4.19 -23.91 -8.00
CA VAL A 71 -4.77 -23.32 -9.21
C VAL A 71 -4.17 -23.96 -10.47
N LEU A 72 -2.85 -24.25 -10.48
CA LEU A 72 -2.20 -24.98 -11.57
C LEU A 72 -2.81 -26.37 -11.74
N ASN A 73 -3.05 -27.09 -10.64
CA ASN A 73 -3.62 -28.43 -10.68
C ASN A 73 -5.08 -28.40 -11.19
N ALA A 74 -5.87 -27.42 -10.74
CA ALA A 74 -7.22 -27.18 -11.24
C ALA A 74 -7.23 -26.86 -12.75
N SER A 75 -6.27 -26.04 -13.23
CA SER A 75 -6.13 -25.73 -14.65
C SER A 75 -5.78 -26.96 -15.49
N LYS A 76 -4.87 -27.82 -15.00
CA LYS A 76 -4.54 -29.11 -15.66
C LYS A 76 -5.76 -30.04 -15.73
N LYS A 77 -6.50 -30.21 -14.63
CA LYS A 77 -7.74 -31.02 -14.61
C LYS A 77 -8.81 -30.52 -15.58
N ARG A 78 -8.83 -29.21 -15.86
CA ARG A 78 -9.79 -28.57 -16.76
C ARG A 78 -9.26 -28.32 -18.18
N ALA A 79 -8.11 -28.89 -18.54
CA ALA A 79 -7.50 -28.67 -19.86
C ALA A 79 -8.44 -29.06 -21.02
N ASN A 80 -9.20 -30.16 -20.86
CA ASN A 80 -10.13 -30.67 -21.87
C ASN A 80 -11.60 -30.32 -21.57
N SER A 81 -11.86 -29.46 -20.58
CA SER A 81 -13.21 -29.03 -20.23
C SER A 81 -13.67 -27.92 -21.19
N PRO A 82 -14.97 -27.83 -21.52
CA PRO A 82 -15.52 -26.69 -22.26
C PRO A 82 -15.28 -25.35 -21.53
N LYS A 83 -15.07 -25.40 -20.19
CA LYS A 83 -14.73 -24.24 -19.38
C LYS A 83 -13.31 -24.40 -18.83
N THR A 84 -12.29 -24.11 -19.63
CA THR A 84 -10.88 -24.11 -19.19
C THR A 84 -10.63 -23.05 -18.10
N LEU A 85 -9.65 -23.27 -17.21
CA LEU A 85 -9.20 -22.28 -16.21
C LEU A 85 -7.89 -21.62 -16.66
N LYS A 86 -7.91 -20.30 -16.80
CA LYS A 86 -6.71 -19.49 -17.10
C LYS A 86 -6.11 -18.93 -15.81
N ILE A 87 -4.79 -18.82 -15.77
CA ILE A 87 -4.03 -18.30 -14.63
C ILE A 87 -3.29 -17.06 -15.10
N ILE A 88 -3.39 -15.98 -14.33
CA ILE A 88 -2.58 -14.78 -14.49
C ILE A 88 -1.81 -14.59 -13.19
N VAL A 89 -0.50 -14.45 -13.27
CA VAL A 89 0.34 -14.12 -12.12
C VAL A 89 0.86 -12.71 -12.33
N MET A 90 0.55 -11.82 -11.39
CA MET A 90 1.01 -10.44 -11.37
C MET A 90 2.10 -10.28 -10.31
N SER A 91 3.16 -9.56 -10.69
CA SER A 91 4.32 -9.29 -9.84
C SER A 91 4.93 -7.95 -10.24
N ALA A 92 5.33 -7.16 -9.25
CA ALA A 92 6.07 -5.92 -9.44
C ALA A 92 7.57 -6.14 -9.72
N THR A 93 8.11 -7.34 -9.43
CA THR A 93 9.53 -7.64 -9.56
C THR A 93 9.87 -8.33 -10.90
N ILE A 94 11.06 -8.02 -11.43
CA ILE A 94 11.42 -8.26 -12.84
C ILE A 94 11.84 -9.69 -13.17
N ASN A 95 11.94 -10.61 -12.21
CA ASN A 95 12.40 -11.97 -12.50
C ASN A 95 11.22 -12.96 -12.64
N PRO A 96 10.64 -13.13 -13.84
CA PRO A 96 9.53 -14.06 -14.07
C PRO A 96 9.97 -15.52 -14.14
N ARG A 97 11.29 -15.81 -14.21
CA ARG A 97 11.79 -17.17 -14.54
C ARG A 97 11.23 -18.23 -13.60
N ILE A 98 11.23 -17.95 -12.30
CA ILE A 98 10.73 -18.87 -11.27
C ILE A 98 9.26 -19.25 -11.54
N PHE A 99 8.41 -18.27 -11.88
CA PHE A 99 7.00 -18.52 -12.19
C PHE A 99 6.81 -19.23 -13.53
N VAL A 100 7.61 -18.88 -14.54
CA VAL A 100 7.56 -19.50 -15.87
C VAL A 100 7.94 -20.98 -15.79
N ASP A 101 9.02 -21.30 -15.07
CA ASP A 101 9.50 -22.67 -14.89
C ASP A 101 8.46 -23.51 -14.11
N PHE A 102 7.82 -22.91 -13.10
CA PHE A 102 6.76 -23.57 -12.33
C PHE A 102 5.47 -23.80 -13.14
N LEU A 103 5.03 -22.81 -13.94
CA LEU A 103 3.75 -22.84 -14.66
C LEU A 103 3.79 -23.55 -16.03
N ASP A 104 4.94 -24.14 -16.39
CA ASP A 104 5.27 -24.67 -17.72
C ASP A 104 5.69 -23.58 -18.72
N PRO A 105 6.98 -23.52 -19.10
CA PRO A 105 7.50 -22.55 -20.07
C PRO A 105 6.83 -22.62 -21.44
N SER A 106 6.36 -23.78 -21.86
CA SER A 106 5.71 -23.95 -23.17
C SER A 106 4.30 -23.33 -23.23
N ARG A 107 3.70 -23.07 -22.06
CA ARG A 107 2.32 -22.58 -21.91
C ARG A 107 2.24 -21.19 -21.28
N THR A 108 3.37 -20.64 -20.85
CA THR A 108 3.42 -19.39 -20.08
C THR A 108 4.00 -18.26 -20.91
N ARG A 109 3.24 -17.17 -21.04
CA ARG A 109 3.69 -15.95 -21.72
C ARG A 109 3.95 -14.84 -20.70
N VAL A 110 5.16 -14.29 -20.73
CA VAL A 110 5.53 -13.12 -19.93
C VAL A 110 5.16 -11.84 -20.66
N VAL A 111 4.50 -10.92 -19.96
CA VAL A 111 4.20 -9.58 -20.45
C VAL A 111 4.81 -8.57 -19.49
N TYR A 112 5.70 -7.72 -20.00
CA TYR A 112 6.29 -6.63 -19.22
C TYR A 112 5.49 -5.35 -19.43
N MET A 113 5.07 -4.71 -18.34
CA MET A 113 4.47 -3.38 -18.38
C MET A 113 5.50 -2.37 -17.88
N GLN A 114 5.93 -1.44 -18.75
CA GLN A 114 6.84 -0.37 -18.36
C GLN A 114 6.11 0.64 -17.47
N GLY A 115 6.49 0.70 -16.20
CA GLY A 115 6.07 1.76 -15.29
C GLY A 115 6.85 3.06 -15.55
N ARG A 116 6.19 4.21 -15.40
CA ARG A 116 6.87 5.51 -15.36
C ARG A 116 7.51 5.67 -13.99
N ARG A 117 8.82 5.46 -13.90
CA ARG A 117 9.60 5.77 -12.69
C ARG A 117 10.13 7.19 -12.82
N PHE A 118 9.88 8.02 -11.81
CA PHE A 118 10.56 9.31 -11.69
C PHE A 118 11.91 9.08 -10.99
N PRO A 119 12.97 9.80 -11.37
CA PRO A 119 14.25 9.69 -10.67
C PRO A 119 14.06 10.08 -9.21
N ILE A 120 14.54 9.22 -8.30
CA ILE A 120 14.52 9.46 -6.86
C ILE A 120 15.95 9.73 -6.37
N ARG A 121 16.08 10.63 -5.40
CA ARG A 121 17.34 10.84 -4.68
C ARG A 121 17.27 10.10 -3.36
N ILE A 122 18.20 9.17 -3.15
CA ILE A 122 18.32 8.40 -1.91
C ILE A 122 19.25 9.15 -0.96
N LEU A 123 18.82 9.33 0.28
CA LEU A 123 19.61 9.89 1.37
C LEU A 123 19.70 8.84 2.48
N THR A 124 20.90 8.58 2.98
CA THR A 124 21.15 7.56 4.01
C THR A 124 21.58 8.27 5.30
N ALA A 125 21.17 7.74 6.45
CA ALA A 125 21.65 8.23 7.73
C ALA A 125 23.16 7.96 7.90
N ASP A 126 23.91 8.96 8.37
CA ASP A 126 25.36 8.83 8.59
C ASP A 126 25.69 7.85 9.72
N LYS A 127 24.79 7.71 10.70
CA LYS A 127 24.97 6.85 11.87
C LYS A 127 23.73 5.97 12.09
N PRO A 128 23.91 4.77 12.64
CA PRO A 128 22.78 3.93 13.05
C PRO A 128 21.88 4.66 14.05
N SER A 129 20.57 4.54 13.83
CA SER A 129 19.57 5.11 14.73
C SER A 129 19.31 4.19 15.92
N ILE A 130 19.31 4.76 17.13
CA ILE A 130 18.90 4.08 18.36
C ILE A 130 17.37 4.18 18.53
N ASP A 131 16.80 5.37 18.34
CA ASP A 131 15.36 5.63 18.39
C ASP A 131 14.85 6.06 17.01
N TYR A 132 14.69 5.07 16.13
CA TYR A 132 14.28 5.29 14.74
C TYR A 132 12.90 5.98 14.62
N VAL A 133 12.04 5.85 15.63
CA VAL A 133 10.74 6.53 15.67
C VAL A 133 10.92 8.04 15.86
N SER A 134 11.80 8.43 16.79
CA SER A 134 12.15 9.83 17.02
C SER A 134 12.91 10.44 15.85
N ASP A 135 13.84 9.69 15.26
CA ASP A 135 14.63 10.14 14.12
C ASP A 135 13.77 10.32 12.87
N ALA A 136 12.79 9.42 12.64
CA ALA A 136 11.82 9.58 11.55
C ALA A 136 10.93 10.82 11.73
N ALA A 137 10.43 11.05 12.95
CA ALA A 137 9.64 12.25 13.26
C ALA A 137 10.44 13.54 13.06
N SER A 138 11.70 13.55 13.51
CA SER A 138 12.62 14.69 13.37
C SER A 138 12.95 14.96 11.90
N THR A 139 13.28 13.91 11.14
CA THR A 139 13.53 13.98 9.70
C THR A 139 12.32 14.53 8.95
N CYS A 140 11.10 14.09 9.30
CA CYS A 140 9.87 14.60 8.69
C CYS A 140 9.73 16.11 8.89
N ILE A 141 9.98 16.63 10.10
CA ILE A 141 9.85 18.06 10.39
C ILE A 141 10.99 18.87 9.77
N GLN A 142 12.22 18.35 9.76
CA GLN A 142 13.35 18.96 9.08
C GLN A 142 13.05 19.12 7.59
N MET A 143 12.68 18.03 6.90
CA MET A 143 12.34 18.06 5.47
C MET A 143 11.09 18.88 5.15
N HIS A 144 10.14 18.98 6.09
CA HIS A 144 9.01 19.89 5.99
C HIS A 144 9.44 21.36 6.04
N SER A 145 10.52 21.68 6.75
CA SER A 145 11.00 23.05 6.92
C SER A 145 11.84 23.55 5.73
N GLU A 146 12.32 22.62 4.90
CA GLU A 146 13.09 22.92 3.70
C GLU A 146 12.28 23.76 2.68
N PRO A 147 12.82 24.88 2.17
CA PRO A 147 12.15 25.72 1.18
C PRO A 147 11.82 24.99 -0.13
N THR A 148 12.58 23.95 -0.45
CA THR A 148 12.43 23.15 -1.68
C THR A 148 11.26 22.17 -1.63
N CYS A 149 10.62 22.01 -0.48
CA CYS A 149 9.49 21.11 -0.29
C CYS A 149 8.20 21.76 -0.84
N PRO A 150 7.54 21.19 -1.87
CA PRO A 150 6.30 21.77 -2.39
C PRO A 150 5.17 21.69 -1.35
N PRO A 151 4.24 22.66 -1.31
CA PRO A 151 3.14 22.69 -0.35
C PRO A 151 2.08 21.61 -0.62
N ASP A 152 1.96 21.14 -1.86
CA ASP A 152 1.02 20.10 -2.31
C ASP A 152 1.57 18.67 -2.19
N ARG A 153 2.81 18.52 -1.71
CA ARG A 153 3.49 17.23 -1.66
C ARG A 153 3.70 16.74 -0.24
N GLY A 154 3.40 15.47 -0.04
CA GLY A 154 3.35 14.80 1.25
C GLY A 154 4.51 13.87 1.54
N PHE A 155 4.43 13.27 2.72
CA PHE A 155 5.38 12.35 3.31
C PHE A 155 4.73 11.00 3.56
N LEU A 156 5.47 9.93 3.28
CA LEU A 156 5.14 8.57 3.68
C LEU A 156 6.27 8.07 4.59
N ILE A 157 5.93 7.66 5.81
CA ILE A 157 6.88 7.18 6.82
C ILE A 157 6.56 5.72 7.11
N PHE A 158 7.54 4.84 7.02
CA PHE A 158 7.39 3.41 7.33
C PHE A 158 7.85 3.09 8.75
N LEU A 159 6.96 2.50 9.54
CA LEU A 159 7.20 2.01 10.91
C LEU A 159 6.63 0.60 11.09
N THR A 160 6.96 -0.03 12.22
CA THR A 160 6.73 -1.46 12.47
C THR A 160 5.34 -1.81 12.97
N GLY A 161 4.63 -0.90 13.64
CA GLY A 161 3.36 -1.21 14.29
C GLY A 161 2.59 0.01 14.79
N GLU A 162 1.40 -0.26 15.35
CA GLU A 162 0.46 0.76 15.82
C GLU A 162 1.04 1.64 16.94
N GLU A 163 1.78 1.04 17.88
CA GLU A 163 2.39 1.76 19.01
C GLU A 163 3.43 2.77 18.50
N GLU A 164 4.33 2.34 17.62
CA GLU A 164 5.35 3.20 17.02
C GLU A 164 4.73 4.28 16.13
N ILE A 165 3.70 3.94 15.35
CA ILE A 165 2.94 4.90 14.54
C ILE A 165 2.34 5.99 15.44
N THR A 166 1.65 5.60 16.51
CA THR A 166 0.99 6.54 17.42
C THR A 166 2.01 7.45 18.12
N ARG A 167 3.14 6.87 18.55
CA ARG A 167 4.27 7.62 19.13
C ARG A 167 4.85 8.61 18.12
N CYS A 168 5.12 8.19 16.89
CA CYS A 168 5.65 9.05 15.83
C CYS A 168 4.72 10.22 15.52
N ILE A 169 3.41 9.97 15.37
CA ILE A 169 2.41 11.01 15.13
C ILE A 169 2.42 12.05 16.25
N SER A 170 2.50 11.61 17.50
CA SER A 170 2.56 12.48 18.67
C SER A 170 3.84 13.33 18.66
N LEU A 171 4.98 12.74 18.30
CA LEU A 171 6.26 13.45 18.16
C LEU A 171 6.22 14.49 17.03
N ILE A 172 5.71 14.13 15.85
CA ILE A 172 5.58 15.04 14.71
C ILE A 172 4.71 16.24 15.09
N ARG A 173 3.55 16.01 15.74
CA ARG A 173 2.66 17.10 16.19
C ARG A 173 3.34 18.02 17.20
N ARG A 174 4.09 17.45 18.16
CA ARG A 174 4.84 18.21 19.17
C ARG A 174 5.93 19.07 18.54
N LEU A 175 6.75 18.47 17.67
CA LEU A 175 7.85 19.15 16.98
C LEU A 175 7.32 20.25 16.03
N TYR A 176 6.22 19.98 15.31
CA TYR A 176 5.57 20.97 14.45
C TYR A 176 5.05 22.17 15.25
N LYS A 177 4.43 21.94 16.42
CA LYS A 177 3.99 23.02 17.31
C LYS A 177 5.16 23.90 17.77
N ALA A 178 6.26 23.27 18.22
CA ALA A 178 7.46 24.00 18.63
C ALA A 178 8.07 24.83 17.49
N LEU A 179 8.05 24.30 16.26
CA LEU A 179 8.50 25.03 15.07
C LEU A 179 7.64 26.27 14.77
N LEU A 180 6.31 26.14 14.90
CA LEU A 180 5.41 27.29 14.72
C LEU A 180 5.64 28.36 15.79
N GLU A 181 5.91 27.96 17.03
CA GLU A 181 6.21 28.87 18.13
C GLU A 181 7.53 29.63 17.91
N SER A 182 8.59 28.95 17.44
CA SER A 182 9.88 29.59 17.16
C SER A 182 9.79 30.59 16.00
N LYS A 183 8.99 30.30 14.96
CA LYS A 183 8.79 31.27 13.87
C LYS A 183 7.94 32.48 14.28
N LYS A 184 6.95 32.29 15.16
CA LYS A 184 6.11 33.39 15.68
C LYS A 184 6.89 34.36 16.55
N SER A 185 7.89 33.89 17.31
CA SER A 185 8.75 34.76 18.11
C SER A 185 9.70 35.57 17.21
N SER A 186 10.20 34.99 16.12
CA SER A 186 11.04 35.69 15.14
C SER A 186 10.28 36.71 14.27
N SER A 187 9.00 36.49 14.00
CA SER A 187 8.19 37.35 13.11
C SER A 187 7.58 38.60 13.77
N LYS A 188 7.83 38.86 15.06
CA LYS A 188 7.36 40.08 15.74
C LYS A 188 8.13 41.37 15.35
N ALA A 189 9.13 41.28 14.46
CA ALA A 189 9.98 42.41 14.07
C ALA A 189 9.78 42.93 12.63
N SER A 190 8.94 42.31 11.77
CA SER A 190 8.70 42.84 10.41
C SER A 190 7.30 42.49 9.90
N THR A 191 6.51 43.51 9.59
CA THR A 191 5.04 43.45 9.45
C THR A 191 4.51 43.06 8.07
N ASN A 192 5.30 42.55 7.11
CA ASN A 192 4.78 42.35 5.74
C ASN A 192 5.08 41.03 5.00
N ASP A 193 5.70 40.00 5.61
CA ASP A 193 5.94 38.72 4.91
C ASP A 193 5.00 37.60 5.37
N VAL A 194 3.78 37.60 4.83
CA VAL A 194 2.78 36.50 4.93
C VAL A 194 3.28 35.20 4.27
N THR A 195 4.44 35.24 3.61
CA THR A 195 5.12 34.17 2.87
C THR A 195 6.06 33.28 3.70
N SER A 196 6.28 33.56 4.99
CA SER A 196 7.34 32.89 5.78
C SER A 196 6.89 31.68 6.64
N LEU A 197 5.58 31.47 6.79
CA LEU A 197 5.03 30.35 7.56
C LEU A 197 5.01 29.07 6.71
N PRO A 198 5.49 27.94 7.26
CA PRO A 198 5.46 26.68 6.53
C PRO A 198 4.00 26.25 6.28
N PRO A 199 3.73 25.47 5.21
CA PRO A 199 2.41 24.91 4.94
C PRO A 199 1.86 24.16 6.14
N ARG A 200 0.52 24.09 6.26
CA ARG A 200 -0.11 23.31 7.34
C ARG A 200 0.30 21.84 7.22
N LEU A 201 0.31 21.12 8.34
CA LEU A 201 0.67 19.70 8.38
C LEU A 201 -0.50 18.88 8.93
N SER A 202 -0.97 17.90 8.16
CA SER A 202 -1.96 16.91 8.61
C SER A 202 -1.36 15.52 8.61
N VAL A 203 -1.43 14.84 9.76
CA VAL A 203 -0.75 13.56 10.01
C VAL A 203 -1.79 12.45 10.24
N PHE A 204 -1.67 11.35 9.50
CA PHE A 204 -2.60 10.23 9.50
C PHE A 204 -1.88 8.90 9.78
N PRO A 205 -2.46 8.02 10.62
CA PRO A 205 -1.99 6.65 10.74
C PRO A 205 -2.51 5.77 9.59
N LEU A 206 -1.75 4.73 9.23
CA LEU A 206 -2.20 3.70 8.30
C LEU A 206 -1.65 2.32 8.70
N PHE A 207 -2.51 1.45 9.22
CA PHE A 207 -2.16 0.09 9.61
C PHE A 207 -3.38 -0.84 9.48
N ALA A 208 -3.16 -2.16 9.44
CA ALA A 208 -4.18 -3.14 9.06
C ALA A 208 -5.44 -3.12 9.94
N ALA A 209 -5.31 -2.91 11.24
CA ALA A 209 -6.44 -2.89 12.19
C ALA A 209 -7.26 -1.57 12.15
N LEU A 210 -6.82 -0.56 11.40
CA LEU A 210 -7.48 0.73 11.34
C LEU A 210 -8.85 0.63 10.63
N PRO A 211 -9.93 1.26 11.14
CA PRO A 211 -11.24 1.23 10.47
C PRO A 211 -11.18 1.77 9.04
N GLN A 212 -11.96 1.17 8.12
CA GLN A 212 -11.94 1.51 6.70
C GLN A 212 -12.21 3.00 6.43
N THR A 213 -13.12 3.62 7.19
CA THR A 213 -13.42 5.06 7.08
C THR A 213 -12.21 5.93 7.38
N GLN A 214 -11.35 5.53 8.32
CA GLN A 214 -10.13 6.24 8.66
C GLN A 214 -9.01 5.98 7.66
N GLN A 215 -8.87 4.74 7.16
CA GLN A 215 -7.94 4.43 6.07
C GLN A 215 -8.27 5.28 4.83
N LEU A 216 -9.54 5.31 4.43
CA LEU A 216 -10.00 6.13 3.30
C LEU A 216 -9.70 7.61 3.52
N LYS A 217 -9.92 8.13 4.74
CA LYS A 217 -9.55 9.51 5.09
C LYS A 217 -8.06 9.78 4.85
N ALA A 218 -7.16 8.88 5.25
CA ALA A 218 -5.72 9.03 5.01
C ALA A 218 -5.38 9.04 3.51
N LEU A 219 -6.05 8.21 2.71
CA LEU A 219 -5.78 8.06 1.28
C LEU A 219 -6.33 9.22 0.44
N THR A 220 -7.57 9.65 0.73
CA THR A 220 -8.29 10.65 -0.06
C THR A 220 -8.08 12.09 0.44
N PHE A 221 -7.40 12.30 1.57
CA PHE A 221 -7.17 13.64 2.10
C PHE A 221 -6.46 14.53 1.06
N SER A 222 -7.09 15.67 0.79
CA SER A 222 -6.61 16.74 -0.07
C SER A 222 -7.18 18.07 0.44
N GLU A 223 -6.31 18.96 0.92
CA GLU A 223 -6.66 20.32 1.34
C GLU A 223 -5.56 21.26 0.81
N GLN A 224 -5.96 22.38 0.20
CA GLN A 224 -5.01 23.33 -0.36
C GLN A 224 -4.16 23.96 0.76
N GLY A 225 -2.85 24.01 0.54
CA GLY A 225 -1.91 24.58 1.53
C GLY A 225 -1.63 23.68 2.74
N THR A 226 -2.15 22.44 2.76
CA THR A 226 -1.87 21.45 3.80
C THR A 226 -1.10 20.26 3.24
N ARG A 227 0.11 20.03 3.77
CA ARG A 227 0.90 18.83 3.49
C ARG A 227 0.36 17.64 4.27
N LYS A 228 0.20 16.53 3.54
CA LYS A 228 -0.21 15.24 4.08
C LYS A 228 1.01 14.45 4.55
N VAL A 229 0.96 13.92 5.76
CA VAL A 229 1.94 12.96 6.30
C VAL A 229 1.19 11.69 6.63
N ILE A 230 1.62 10.57 6.07
CA ILE A 230 1.08 9.25 6.39
C ILE A 230 2.18 8.48 7.09
N VAL A 231 1.87 7.98 8.28
CA VAL A 231 2.75 7.10 9.05
C VAL A 231 2.13 5.71 8.99
N SER A 232 2.82 4.80 8.31
CA SER A 232 2.27 3.53 7.85
C SER A 232 3.14 2.34 8.25
N THR A 233 2.53 1.16 8.36
CA THR A 233 3.28 -0.11 8.21
C THR A 233 3.54 -0.42 6.74
N ASN A 234 4.11 -1.59 6.46
CA ASN A 234 4.28 -2.15 5.11
C ASN A 234 2.99 -2.24 4.26
N ILE A 235 1.80 -2.00 4.84
CA ILE A 235 0.54 -1.94 4.07
C ILE A 235 0.56 -0.90 2.93
N ALA A 236 1.36 0.16 3.06
CA ALA A 236 1.53 1.19 2.03
C ALA A 236 2.67 0.89 1.03
N GLU A 237 3.43 -0.18 1.22
CA GLU A 237 4.57 -0.52 0.35
C GLU A 237 4.10 -1.11 -0.98
N THR A 238 3.25 -2.13 -0.93
CA THR A 238 2.79 -2.88 -2.11
C THR A 238 1.34 -2.59 -2.46
N SER A 239 0.47 -2.51 -1.45
CA SER A 239 -0.97 -2.65 -1.68
C SER A 239 -1.71 -1.37 -2.09
N ILE A 240 -1.09 -0.17 -1.97
CA ILE A 240 -1.83 1.09 -2.11
C ILE A 240 -0.98 2.19 -2.77
N THR A 241 -1.53 2.84 -3.80
CA THR A 241 -0.96 4.09 -4.34
C THR A 241 -1.52 5.30 -3.60
N ILE A 242 -0.63 6.09 -2.99
CA ILE A 242 -1.00 7.32 -2.28
C ILE A 242 -0.66 8.54 -3.15
N PRO A 243 -1.66 9.27 -3.67
CA PRO A 243 -1.40 10.44 -4.49
C PRO A 243 -0.74 11.56 -3.67
N GLY A 244 0.21 12.23 -4.31
CA GLY A 244 0.87 13.43 -3.76
C GLY A 244 2.08 13.16 -2.87
N ILE A 245 2.51 11.91 -2.66
CA ILE A 245 3.75 11.61 -1.92
C ILE A 245 4.98 12.03 -2.74
N ARG A 246 5.91 12.74 -2.11
CA ARG A 246 7.22 13.11 -2.68
C ARG A 246 8.38 12.65 -1.81
N TYR A 247 8.17 12.57 -0.50
CA TYR A 247 9.19 12.14 0.46
C TYR A 247 8.79 10.82 1.08
N VAL A 248 9.72 9.88 1.09
CA VAL A 248 9.59 8.60 1.79
C VAL A 248 10.67 8.56 2.88
N ILE A 249 10.26 8.28 4.11
CA ILE A 249 11.15 8.05 5.24
C ILE A 249 11.02 6.58 5.61
N ASP A 250 12.04 5.81 5.27
CA ASP A 250 12.10 4.38 5.55
C ASP A 250 13.04 4.12 6.73
N CYS A 251 12.53 3.51 7.79
CA CYS A 251 13.31 3.15 8.97
C CYS A 251 14.07 1.82 8.81
N GLY A 252 13.88 1.09 7.70
CA GLY A 252 14.53 -0.18 7.41
C GLY A 252 14.13 -1.30 8.37
N ARG A 253 12.96 -1.18 9.02
CA ARG A 253 12.43 -2.18 9.96
C ARG A 253 11.01 -2.54 9.56
N ALA A 254 10.74 -3.84 9.53
CA ALA A 254 9.41 -4.39 9.35
C ALA A 254 9.14 -5.42 10.44
N LYS A 255 7.88 -5.56 10.83
CA LYS A 255 7.45 -6.66 11.70
C LYS A 255 7.22 -7.89 10.83
N THR A 256 8.14 -8.84 10.90
CA THR A 256 7.95 -10.17 10.31
C THR A 256 7.05 -10.98 11.25
N LEU A 257 5.96 -11.51 10.70
CA LEU A 257 5.09 -12.47 11.37
C LEU A 257 5.75 -13.85 11.42
#